data_AF-A0A1V4ILC5-F1
#
_entry.id   AF-A0A1V4ILC5-F1
#
_cell.length_a   1.000
_cell.length_b   1.000
_cell.length_c   1.000
_cell.angle_alpha   90.00
_cell.angle_beta   90.00
_cell.angle_gamma   90.00
#
_symmetry.space_group_name_H-M   'P 1'
#
loop_
_entity.id
_entity.type
_entity.pdbx_description
1 polymer ?
#
loop_
_entity_poly.entity_id
_entity_poly.type
_entity_poly.pdbx_seq_one_letter_code
_entity_poly.pdbx_strand_id
1 'polypeptide(L)'
;MEKVTVLGIGNLLLKDDGIGIHVIDHLKELEYDSNYNVELIDGGTCILDLLDVFMQNERIIVLDSIKGGHEPGTIYKLTPEELGTYIKSTTSLHDVQVLDILRDAKYLGFDPEVVIIGIEPEEITFDLELSPMIKGTIPKIIDVINEELNIEIA
;
A
#
# COMPACT_ATOMS: atom_id res chain seq x y z
N MET A 1 -5.12 9.85 -19.22
CA MET A 1 -5.23 9.35 -17.84
C MET A 1 -4.08 9.94 -17.08
N GLU A 2 -4.35 10.52 -15.91
CA GLU A 2 -3.30 10.90 -14.96
C GLU A 2 -2.55 9.64 -14.55
N LYS A 3 -1.22 9.73 -14.43
CA LYS A 3 -0.37 8.58 -14.10
C LYS A 3 -0.58 8.27 -12.61
N VAL A 4 -1.08 7.09 -12.30
CA VAL A 4 -1.26 6.62 -10.91
C VAL A 4 -0.08 5.74 -10.55
N THR A 5 0.47 5.92 -9.35
CA THR A 5 1.46 5.01 -8.78
C THR A 5 0.80 4.10 -7.75
N VAL A 6 1.04 2.80 -7.83
CA VAL A 6 0.74 1.84 -6.76
C VAL A 6 2.06 1.51 -6.07
N LEU A 7 2.13 1.81 -4.78
CA LEU A 7 3.31 1.66 -3.95
C LEU A 7 3.06 0.57 -2.91
N GLY A 8 3.76 -0.54 -3.03
CA GLY A 8 3.78 -1.59 -2.02
C GLY A 8 4.82 -1.28 -0.94
N ILE A 9 4.41 -1.38 0.31
CA ILE A 9 5.24 -1.22 1.48
C ILE A 9 5.11 -2.46 2.36
N GLY A 10 6.20 -2.81 3.04
CA GLY A 10 6.21 -3.94 3.94
C GLY A 10 7.56 -4.65 4.03
N ASN A 11 7.67 -5.57 4.98
CA ASN A 11 8.86 -6.39 5.14
C ASN A 11 8.59 -7.85 4.72
N LEU A 12 9.12 -8.23 3.56
CA LEU A 12 9.07 -9.61 3.05
C LEU A 12 9.67 -10.65 4.01
N LEU A 13 10.51 -10.25 4.96
CA LEU A 13 11.06 -11.16 5.98
C LEU A 13 10.08 -11.48 7.10
N LEU A 14 8.94 -10.78 7.17
CA LEU A 14 8.00 -10.78 8.29
C LEU A 14 6.60 -11.25 7.89
N LYS A 15 6.51 -12.31 7.09
CA LYS A 15 5.25 -13.00 6.77
C LYS A 15 4.20 -12.04 6.22
N ASP A 16 3.09 -11.84 6.93
CA ASP A 16 1.97 -11.02 6.47
C ASP A 16 2.31 -9.53 6.36
N ASP A 17 3.40 -9.08 7.00
CA ASP A 17 3.91 -7.71 6.82
C ASP A 17 4.39 -7.45 5.39
N GLY A 18 4.72 -8.49 4.63
CA GLY A 18 5.13 -8.39 3.23
C GLY A 18 3.97 -8.24 2.23
N ILE A 19 2.70 -8.20 2.68
CA ILE A 19 1.53 -8.25 1.80
C ILE A 19 1.54 -7.17 0.72
N GLY A 20 1.94 -5.93 1.03
CA GLY A 20 2.02 -4.85 0.05
C GLY A 20 2.97 -5.19 -1.11
N ILE A 21 4.13 -5.80 -0.79
CA ILE A 21 5.12 -6.20 -1.79
C ILE A 21 4.62 -7.38 -2.63
N HIS A 22 3.99 -8.38 -2.00
CA HIS A 22 3.40 -9.51 -2.70
C HIS A 22 2.29 -9.09 -3.69
N VAL A 23 1.49 -8.09 -3.33
CA VAL A 23 0.47 -7.55 -4.24
C VAL A 23 1.12 -6.83 -5.43
N ILE A 24 2.18 -6.04 -5.20
CA ILE A 24 2.94 -5.41 -6.30
C ILE A 24 3.48 -6.44 -7.28
N ASP A 25 4.08 -7.52 -6.77
CA ASP A 25 4.60 -8.59 -7.63
C ASP A 25 3.48 -9.26 -8.44
N HIS A 26 2.32 -9.49 -7.84
CA HIS A 26 1.18 -10.04 -8.54
C HIS A 26 0.61 -9.10 -9.62
N LEU A 27 0.57 -7.79 -9.37
CA LEU A 27 0.16 -6.80 -10.38
C LEU A 27 1.14 -6.74 -11.55
N LYS A 28 2.44 -6.89 -11.30
CA LYS A 28 3.47 -6.99 -12.36
C LYS A 28 3.29 -8.24 -13.20
N GLU A 29 2.99 -9.39 -12.58
CA GLU A 29 2.70 -10.64 -13.31
C GLU A 29 1.48 -10.51 -14.23
N LEU A 30 0.52 -9.67 -13.86
CA LEU A 30 -0.67 -9.35 -14.66
C LEU A 30 -0.46 -8.18 -15.64
N GLU A 31 0.78 -7.69 -15.79
CA GLU A 31 1.16 -6.61 -16.71
C GLU A 31 0.33 -5.32 -16.54
N TYR A 32 -0.03 -4.97 -15.29
CA TYR A 32 -0.86 -3.80 -15.01
C TYR A 32 -0.22 -2.48 -15.47
N ASP A 33 1.10 -2.42 -15.44
CA ASP A 33 1.88 -1.26 -15.90
C ASP A 33 1.61 -0.94 -17.38
N SER A 34 1.62 -1.98 -18.20
CA SER A 34 1.43 -1.91 -19.65
C SER A 34 -0.04 -1.79 -20.02
N ASN A 35 -0.91 -2.49 -19.30
CA ASN A 35 -2.34 -2.56 -19.62
C ASN A 35 -3.13 -1.33 -19.17
N TYR A 36 -2.73 -0.69 -18.07
CA TYR A 36 -3.51 0.38 -17.43
C TYR A 36 -2.73 1.69 -17.21
N ASN A 37 -1.49 1.79 -17.70
CA ASN A 37 -0.62 2.97 -17.55
C ASN A 37 -0.45 3.37 -16.07
N VAL A 38 -0.16 2.37 -15.24
CA VAL A 38 0.05 2.50 -13.78
C VAL A 38 1.53 2.24 -13.49
N GLU A 39 2.13 3.03 -12.61
CA GLU A 39 3.49 2.76 -12.13
C GLU A 39 3.42 1.85 -10.89
N LEU A 40 4.16 0.74 -10.91
CA LEU A 40 4.19 -0.23 -9.81
C LEU A 40 5.53 -0.14 -9.10
N ILE A 41 5.54 0.26 -7.83
CA ILE A 41 6.75 0.47 -7.03
C ILE A 41 6.75 -0.48 -5.83
N ASP A 42 7.85 -1.22 -5.69
CA ASP A 42 8.20 -1.89 -4.43
C ASP A 42 9.00 -0.89 -3.59
N GLY A 43 8.40 -0.41 -2.51
CA GLY A 43 8.99 0.52 -1.58
C GLY A 43 9.71 -0.12 -0.39
N GLY A 44 9.62 -1.45 -0.24
CA GLY A 44 10.13 -2.18 0.90
C GLY A 44 9.78 -1.52 2.23
N THR A 45 10.81 -1.19 3.01
CA THR A 45 10.67 -0.64 4.38
C THR A 45 11.13 0.81 4.55
N CYS A 46 11.75 1.40 3.52
CA CYS A 46 12.36 2.74 3.60
C CYS A 46 11.57 3.76 2.76
N ILE A 47 10.37 4.10 3.22
CA ILE A 47 9.48 5.05 2.52
C ILE A 47 10.13 6.42 2.29
N LEU A 48 10.93 6.92 3.23
CA LEU A 48 11.49 8.27 3.14
C LEU A 48 12.44 8.44 1.94
N ASP A 49 13.03 7.35 1.45
CA ASP A 49 13.87 7.37 0.24
C ASP A 49 13.05 7.56 -1.05
N LEU A 50 11.72 7.51 -0.94
CA LEU A 50 10.77 7.63 -2.06
C LEU A 50 10.16 9.03 -2.19
N LEU A 51 10.72 10.06 -1.54
CA LEU A 51 10.17 11.44 -1.63
C LEU A 51 9.99 11.90 -3.07
N ASP A 52 10.92 11.53 -3.97
CA ASP A 52 10.82 11.81 -5.40
C ASP A 52 9.56 11.22 -6.04
N VAL A 53 9.12 10.02 -5.60
CA VAL A 53 7.87 9.40 -6.07
C VAL A 53 6.68 10.26 -5.70
N PHE A 54 6.64 10.77 -4.46
CA PHE A 54 5.56 11.62 -3.97
C PHE A 54 5.53 12.99 -4.64
N MET A 55 6.68 13.51 -5.06
CA MET A 55 6.75 14.79 -5.79
C MET A 55 6.42 14.66 -7.28
N GLN A 56 6.61 13.49 -7.89
CA GLN A 56 6.44 13.28 -9.34
C GLN A 56 5.07 12.74 -9.73
N ASN A 57 4.26 12.32 -8.76
CA ASN A 57 2.96 11.72 -9.01
C ASN A 57 1.84 12.59 -8.45
N GLU A 58 0.72 12.66 -9.17
CA GLU A 58 -0.47 13.38 -8.72
C GLU A 58 -1.35 12.48 -7.84
N ARG A 59 -1.28 11.16 -8.01
CA ARG A 59 -2.07 10.18 -7.27
C ARG A 59 -1.29 8.91 -6.94
N ILE A 60 -1.37 8.47 -5.68
CA ILE A 60 -0.63 7.33 -5.15
C ILE A 60 -1.55 6.42 -4.34
N ILE A 61 -1.52 5.12 -4.64
CA ILE A 61 -2.19 4.08 -3.87
C ILE A 61 -1.11 3.34 -3.08
N VAL A 62 -1.16 3.45 -1.75
CA VAL A 62 -0.23 2.76 -0.84
C VAL A 62 -0.84 1.44 -0.38
N LEU A 63 -0.08 0.36 -0.46
CA LEU A 63 -0.43 -0.97 0.05
C LEU A 63 0.47 -1.31 1.24
N ASP A 64 -0.11 -1.56 2.41
CA ASP A 64 0.65 -1.92 3.62
C ASP A 64 -0.12 -2.90 4.52
N SER A 65 0.60 -3.60 5.39
CA SER A 65 0.01 -4.36 6.48
C SER A 65 -0.35 -3.38 7.63
N ILE A 66 -1.61 -3.37 8.05
CA ILE A 66 -2.11 -2.46 9.09
C ILE A 66 -2.78 -3.25 10.20
N LYS A 67 -2.24 -3.14 11.41
CA LYS A 67 -2.84 -3.74 12.61
C LYS A 67 -3.87 -2.80 13.21
N GLY A 68 -5.11 -2.88 12.72
CA GLY A 68 -6.25 -2.07 13.17
C GLY A 68 -7.03 -2.70 14.33
N GLY A 69 -6.76 -3.96 14.67
CA GLY A 69 -7.45 -4.71 15.72
C GLY A 69 -8.76 -5.34 15.26
N HIS A 70 -8.98 -5.48 13.95
CA HIS A 70 -10.09 -6.25 13.41
C HIS A 70 -9.66 -7.71 13.13
N GLU A 71 -10.55 -8.47 12.49
CA GLU A 71 -10.25 -9.84 12.09
C GLU A 71 -9.19 -9.85 10.99
N PRO A 72 -8.23 -10.80 11.03
CA PRO A 72 -7.24 -10.98 9.98
C PRO A 72 -7.86 -11.03 8.57
N GLY A 73 -7.21 -10.37 7.60
CA GLY A 73 -7.68 -10.23 6.22
C GLY A 73 -8.71 -9.14 6.00
N THR A 74 -9.05 -8.36 7.03
CA THR A 74 -9.82 -7.12 6.88
C THR A 74 -9.03 -6.15 6.01
N ILE A 75 -9.69 -5.61 4.98
CA ILE A 75 -9.10 -4.59 4.09
C ILE A 75 -9.64 -3.22 4.53
N TYR A 76 -8.72 -2.31 4.81
CA TYR A 76 -8.98 -0.92 5.11
C TYR A 76 -8.77 -0.08 3.87
N LYS A 77 -9.61 0.93 3.68
CA LYS A 77 -9.32 2.04 2.77
C LYS A 77 -9.32 3.31 3.61
N LEU A 78 -8.17 3.97 3.66
CA LEU A 78 -7.91 5.09 4.55
C LEU A 78 -7.33 6.26 3.76
N THR A 79 -7.70 7.48 4.14
CA THR A 79 -6.91 8.66 3.80
C THR A 79 -5.72 8.82 4.77
N PRO A 80 -4.70 9.62 4.44
CA PRO A 80 -3.61 9.93 5.38
C PRO A 80 -4.10 10.50 6.72
N GLU A 81 -5.17 11.31 6.71
CA GLU A 81 -5.77 11.85 7.94
C GLU A 81 -6.41 10.75 8.79
N GLU A 82 -7.12 9.81 8.16
CA GLU A 82 -7.73 8.66 8.83
C GLU A 82 -6.67 7.73 9.42
N LEU A 83 -5.60 7.44 8.68
CA LEU A 83 -4.47 6.63 9.17
C LEU A 83 -3.87 7.22 10.46
N GLY A 84 -3.70 8.55 10.53
CA GLY A 84 -3.21 9.23 11.73
C GLY A 84 -4.09 9.03 12.98
N THR A 85 -5.36 8.66 12.82
CA THR A 85 -6.26 8.30 13.92
C THR A 85 -6.09 6.84 14.37
N TYR A 86 -5.82 5.92 13.43
CA TYR A 86 -5.60 4.49 13.68
C TYR A 86 -4.23 4.17 14.32
N ILE A 87 -3.19 4.90 13.91
CA ILE A 87 -1.80 4.75 14.40
C ILE A 87 -1.68 4.86 15.94
N LYS A 88 -2.62 5.56 16.59
CA LYS A 88 -2.60 5.80 18.05
C LYS A 88 -2.81 4.53 18.90
N SER A 89 -3.34 3.44 18.33
CA SER A 89 -3.68 2.21 19.08
C SER A 89 -2.68 1.06 18.91
N THR A 90 -2.00 0.93 17.77
CA THR A 90 -0.96 -0.07 17.47
C THR A 90 -0.29 0.37 16.17
N THR A 91 1.03 0.17 15.97
CA THR A 91 1.69 0.77 14.79
C THR A 91 2.77 -0.12 14.17
N SER A 92 2.70 -0.27 12.85
CA SER A 92 3.85 -0.55 11.99
C SER A 92 4.70 0.73 11.87
N LEU A 93 6.02 0.61 11.80
CA LEU A 93 6.91 1.77 11.62
C LEU A 93 6.74 2.44 10.25
N HIS A 94 6.17 1.72 9.29
CA HIS A 94 5.97 2.18 7.92
C HIS A 94 4.83 3.20 7.81
N ASP A 95 3.71 2.97 8.51
CA ASP A 95 2.55 3.86 8.57
C ASP A 95 2.91 5.30 8.97
N VAL A 96 3.80 5.44 9.96
CA VAL A 96 4.27 6.74 10.44
C VAL A 96 5.08 7.46 9.37
N GLN A 97 5.89 6.72 8.62
CA GLN A 97 6.76 7.29 7.58
C GLN A 97 5.96 7.81 6.38
N VAL A 98 4.82 7.20 6.04
CA VAL A 98 3.92 7.71 4.99
C VAL A 98 3.39 9.11 5.34
N LEU A 99 3.03 9.34 6.60
CA LEU A 99 2.56 10.67 7.03
C LEU A 99 3.68 11.72 7.02
N ASP A 100 4.90 11.31 7.35
CA ASP A 100 6.05 12.22 7.36
C ASP A 100 6.47 12.61 5.94
N ILE A 101 6.56 11.65 4.99
CA ILE A 101 6.90 11.97 3.60
C ILE A 101 5.85 12.86 2.92
N LEU A 102 4.57 12.69 3.25
CA LEU A 102 3.51 13.55 2.75
C LEU A 102 3.63 14.98 3.26
N ARG A 103 4.02 15.16 4.53
CA ARG A 103 4.30 16.49 5.08
C ARG A 103 5.49 17.14 4.39
N ASP A 104 6.54 16.37 4.12
CA ASP A 104 7.75 16.86 3.44
C ASP A 104 7.45 17.25 1.99
N ALA A 105 6.72 16.43 1.25
CA ALA A 105 6.26 16.74 -0.11
C ALA A 105 5.43 18.03 -0.13
N LYS A 106 4.47 18.16 0.82
CA LYS A 106 3.63 19.35 0.96
C LYS A 106 4.44 20.60 1.29
N TYR A 107 5.45 20.48 2.15
CA TYR A 107 6.38 21.58 2.45
C TYR A 107 7.16 22.03 1.21
N LEU A 108 7.49 21.11 0.30
CA LEU A 108 8.16 21.38 -0.96
C LEU A 108 7.21 21.86 -2.08
N GLY A 109 5.91 21.94 -1.82
CA GLY A 109 4.91 22.45 -2.76
C GLY A 109 4.21 21.38 -3.60
N PHE A 110 4.35 20.11 -3.25
CA PHE A 110 3.69 18.97 -3.90
C PHE A 110 2.62 18.39 -2.98
N ASP A 111 1.41 18.12 -3.49
CA ASP A 111 0.29 17.64 -2.67
C ASP A 111 -0.42 16.47 -3.40
N PRO A 112 0.24 15.30 -3.50
CA PRO A 112 -0.34 14.15 -4.19
C PRO A 112 -1.60 13.67 -3.46
N GLU A 113 -2.62 13.25 -4.22
CA GLU A 113 -3.74 12.50 -3.67
C GLU A 113 -3.26 11.12 -3.26
N VAL A 114 -3.44 10.75 -1.98
CA VAL A 114 -3.00 9.44 -1.48
C VAL A 114 -4.17 8.66 -0.88
N VAL A 115 -4.28 7.40 -1.31
CA VAL A 115 -5.19 6.41 -0.75
C VAL A 115 -4.35 5.28 -0.17
N ILE A 116 -4.67 4.86 1.04
CA ILE A 116 -3.96 3.80 1.76
C ILE A 116 -4.89 2.60 1.86
N ILE A 117 -4.48 1.51 1.24
CA ILE A 117 -5.16 0.22 1.32
C ILE A 117 -4.38 -0.64 2.33
N GLY A 118 -4.92 -0.75 3.53
CA GLY A 118 -4.34 -1.52 4.62
C GLY A 118 -4.91 -2.93 4.69
N ILE A 119 -4.09 -3.91 5.07
CA ILE A 119 -4.54 -5.29 5.28
C ILE A 119 -4.24 -5.72 6.71
N GLU A 120 -5.25 -6.15 7.47
CA GLU A 120 -5.07 -6.70 8.81
C GLU A 120 -4.32 -8.04 8.71
N PRO A 121 -3.10 -8.17 9.29
CA PRO A 121 -2.31 -9.39 9.21
C PRO A 121 -2.86 -10.48 10.14
N GLU A 122 -2.63 -11.75 9.83
CA GLU A 122 -2.88 -12.86 10.75
C GLU A 122 -1.69 -13.03 11.70
N GLU A 123 -0.48 -13.02 11.14
CA GLU A 123 0.76 -13.26 11.86
C GLU A 123 1.92 -12.46 11.27
N ILE A 124 2.61 -11.74 12.14
CA ILE A 124 3.88 -11.07 11.83
C ILE A 124 4.99 -11.84 12.55
N THR A 125 5.68 -12.71 11.81
CA THR A 125 6.79 -13.54 12.30
C THR A 125 7.80 -13.75 11.19
N PHE A 126 8.99 -14.28 11.50
CA PHE A 126 9.99 -14.58 10.47
C PHE A 126 9.55 -15.74 9.57
N ASP A 127 9.03 -15.38 8.41
CA ASP A 127 8.66 -16.26 7.32
C ASP A 127 8.62 -15.43 6.03
N LEU A 128 8.93 -16.04 4.90
CA LEU A 128 8.87 -15.38 3.58
C LEU A 128 7.51 -15.60 2.91
N GLU A 129 6.71 -16.54 3.39
CA GLU A 129 5.41 -16.86 2.81
C GLU A 129 4.28 -16.22 3.61
N LEU A 130 3.40 -15.48 2.93
CA LEU A 130 2.12 -15.05 3.50
C LEU A 130 1.35 -16.22 4.12
N SER A 131 0.61 -15.94 5.19
CA SER A 131 -0.36 -16.89 5.71
C SER A 131 -1.36 -17.29 4.61
N PRO A 132 -1.86 -18.54 4.60
CA PRO A 132 -2.83 -18.97 3.60
C PRO A 132 -4.08 -18.09 3.56
N MET A 133 -4.48 -17.54 4.70
CA MET A 133 -5.63 -16.65 4.82
C MET A 133 -5.33 -15.29 4.17
N ILE A 134 -4.20 -14.65 4.51
CA ILE A 134 -3.79 -13.37 3.91
C ILE A 134 -3.52 -13.52 2.41
N LYS A 135 -2.87 -14.60 1.98
CA LYS A 135 -2.70 -14.89 0.55
C LYS A 135 -4.04 -14.99 -0.19
N GLY A 136 -5.08 -15.51 0.47
CA GLY A 136 -6.43 -15.60 -0.05
C GLY A 136 -7.16 -14.26 -0.22
N THR A 137 -6.65 -13.16 0.34
CA THR A 137 -7.24 -11.82 0.19
C THR A 137 -6.75 -11.09 -1.05
N ILE A 138 -5.64 -11.51 -1.67
CA ILE A 138 -5.04 -10.87 -2.86
C ILE A 138 -6.08 -10.55 -3.96
N PRO A 139 -6.96 -11.48 -4.37
CA PRO A 139 -7.99 -11.15 -5.38
C PRO A 139 -8.89 -9.98 -4.97
N LYS A 140 -9.29 -9.90 -3.70
CA LYS A 140 -10.12 -8.80 -3.19
C LYS A 140 -9.35 -7.49 -3.12
N ILE A 141 -8.05 -7.54 -2.80
CA ILE A 141 -7.19 -6.35 -2.81
C ILE A 141 -7.11 -5.79 -4.23
N ILE A 142 -6.95 -6.66 -5.23
CA ILE A 142 -6.94 -6.28 -6.65
C ILE A 142 -8.27 -5.66 -7.05
N ASP A 143 -9.41 -6.21 -6.61
CA ASP A 143 -10.73 -5.60 -6.87
C ASP A 143 -10.79 -4.16 -6.32
N VAL A 144 -10.32 -3.93 -5.09
CA VAL A 144 -10.26 -2.58 -4.49
C VAL A 144 -9.32 -1.66 -5.27
N ILE A 145 -8.16 -2.16 -5.73
CA ILE A 145 -7.24 -1.38 -6.57
C ILE A 145 -7.90 -1.01 -7.90
N ASN A 146 -8.63 -1.94 -8.53
CA ASN A 146 -9.36 -1.69 -9.77
C ASN A 146 -10.46 -0.64 -9.59
N GLU A 147 -11.20 -0.68 -8.49
CA GLU A 147 -12.15 0.37 -8.12
C GLU A 147 -11.45 1.73 -8.01
N GLU A 148 -10.30 1.79 -7.31
CA GLU A 148 -9.54 3.03 -7.18
C GLU A 148 -8.96 3.54 -8.50
N LEU A 149 -8.55 2.63 -9.39
CA LEU A 149 -8.04 2.97 -10.72
C LEU A 149 -9.15 3.24 -11.74
N ASN A 150 -10.43 3.08 -11.37
CA ASN A 150 -11.59 3.10 -12.28
C ASN A 150 -11.44 2.14 -13.47
N ILE A 151 -10.88 0.95 -13.23
CA ILE A 151 -10.75 -0.10 -14.22
C ILE A 151 -12.02 -0.98 -14.16
N GLU A 152 -12.79 -0.98 -15.25
CA GLU A 152 -13.88 -1.95 -15.40
C GLU A 152 -13.31 -3.30 -15.86
N ILE A 153 -13.48 -4.33 -15.02
CA ILE A 153 -13.19 -5.71 -15.41
C ILE A 153 -14.39 -6.21 -16.24
N ALA A 154 -14.16 -6.48 -17.53
CA ALA A 154 -15.17 -6.98 -18.47
C ALA A 154 -15.44 -8.48 -18.31
#